data_AF-A0A4Q5QLS5-F1
#
_entry.id   AF-A0A4Q5QLS5-F1
#
_cell.length_a   1.000
_cell.length_b   1.000
_cell.length_c   1.000
_cell.angle_alpha   90.00
_cell.angle_beta   90.00
_cell.angle_gamma   90.00
#
_symmetry.space_group_name_H-M   'P 1'
#
loop_
_entity.id
_entity.type
_entity.pdbx_description
1 polymer ?
#
loop_
_entity_poly.entity_id
_entity_poly.type
_entity_poly.pdbx_seq_one_letter_code
_entity_poly.pdbx_strand_id
1 'polypeptide(L)' 'ERGDFVDAPAPAFSRSGDWHKVGHYTQMIWRGTTGFGCAMTSDAARDYLVCRYAPAGNVIGRHAI' A
#
# COMPACT_ATOMS: atom_id res chain seq x y z
N GLU A 1 -3.16 9.15 -3.52
CA GLU A 1 -2.05 8.46 -2.83
C GLU A 1 -0.67 9.02 -3.20
N ARG A 2 -0.12 8.79 -4.41
CA ARG A 2 1.26 9.23 -4.76
C ARG A 2 1.55 10.71 -4.47
N GLY A 3 0.62 11.62 -4.75
CA GLY A 3 0.81 13.06 -4.47
C GLY A 3 0.97 13.38 -2.97
N ASP A 4 0.34 12.58 -2.11
CA ASP A 4 0.36 12.72 -0.65
C ASP A 4 1.50 11.92 0.00
N PHE A 5 2.21 11.10 -0.77
CA PHE A 5 3.35 10.33 -0.29
C PHE A 5 4.55 11.25 0.00
N VAL A 6 5.21 10.97 1.12
CA VAL A 6 6.55 11.46 1.45
C VAL A 6 7.41 10.28 1.88
N ASP A 7 8.70 10.34 1.55
CA ASP A 7 9.64 9.31 1.94
C ASP A 7 9.98 9.43 3.44
N ALA A 8 9.19 8.74 4.26
CA ALA A 8 9.33 8.67 5.71
C ALA A 8 8.96 7.27 6.21
N PRO A 9 9.41 6.86 7.40
CA PRO A 9 9.04 5.58 7.98
C PRO A 9 7.54 5.47 8.24
N ALA A 10 6.96 4.27 8.08
CA ALA A 10 5.57 4.01 8.44
C ALA A 10 5.30 4.31 9.93
N PRO A 11 4.18 4.98 10.28
CA PRO A 11 3.09 5.47 9.42
C PRO A 11 3.25 6.94 8.95
N ALA A 12 4.41 7.56 9.11
CA ALA A 12 4.65 8.98 8.81
C ALA A 12 4.79 9.32 7.31
N PHE A 13 4.53 8.37 6.41
CA PHE A 13 4.69 8.52 4.95
C PHE A 13 3.56 9.30 4.24
N SER A 14 2.81 10.12 4.99
CA SER A 14 1.69 10.93 4.48
C SER A 14 1.89 12.40 4.80
N ARG A 15 1.80 13.27 3.78
CA ARG A 15 1.84 14.75 3.94
C ARG A 15 0.82 15.27 4.94
N SER A 16 -0.34 14.61 5.01
CA SER A 16 -1.44 15.00 5.89
C SER A 16 -1.40 14.36 7.27
N GLY A 17 -0.45 13.46 7.53
CA GLY A 17 -0.40 12.61 8.72
C GLY A 17 -1.39 11.44 8.71
N ASP A 18 -2.38 11.45 7.81
CA ASP A 18 -3.30 10.34 7.61
C ASP A 18 -2.68 9.27 6.70
N TRP A 19 -2.17 8.19 7.30
CA TRP A 19 -1.50 7.10 6.59
C TRP A 19 -2.45 6.29 5.71
N HIS A 20 -3.76 6.27 6.00
CA HIS A 20 -4.74 5.53 5.20
C HIS A 20 -4.83 6.05 3.76
N LYS A 21 -4.51 7.33 3.53
CA LYS A 21 -4.48 7.95 2.19
C LYS A 21 -3.35 7.49 1.29
N VAL A 22 -2.37 6.77 1.85
CA VAL A 22 -1.14 6.41 1.14
C VAL A 22 -0.77 4.94 1.29
N GLY A 23 -1.45 4.22 2.19
CA GLY A 23 -1.11 2.85 2.57
C GLY A 23 -1.16 1.85 1.41
N HIS A 24 -2.05 2.03 0.43
CA HIS A 24 -2.09 1.14 -0.74
C HIS A 24 -0.88 1.40 -1.65
N TYR A 25 -0.56 2.67 -1.91
CA TYR A 25 0.59 3.07 -2.70
C TYR A 25 1.90 2.59 -2.09
N THR A 26 2.11 2.81 -0.78
CA THR A 26 3.34 2.38 -0.09
C THR A 26 3.49 0.87 -0.08
N GLN A 27 2.41 0.10 0.00
CA GLN A 27 2.48 -1.36 -0.15
C GLN A 27 2.89 -1.77 -1.58
N MET A 28 2.39 -1.09 -2.62
CA MET A 28 2.74 -1.40 -4.01
C MET A 28 4.21 -1.13 -4.34
N ILE A 29 4.81 -0.10 -3.75
CA ILE A 29 6.21 0.28 -4.01
C ILE A 29 7.19 -0.28 -2.97
N TRP A 30 6.71 -1.07 -2.01
CA TRP A 30 7.51 -1.53 -0.88
C TRP A 30 8.69 -2.39 -1.34
N ARG A 31 9.91 -1.90 -1.15
CA ARG A 31 11.17 -2.50 -1.62
C ARG A 31 11.36 -3.96 -1.20
N GLY A 32 10.87 -4.32 -0.01
CA GLY A 32 10.98 -5.68 0.54
C GLY A 32 9.94 -6.67 -0.01
N THR A 33 8.91 -6.19 -0.73
CA THR A 33 7.88 -7.05 -1.32
C THR A 33 8.41 -7.61 -2.62
N THR A 34 8.42 -8.94 -2.74
CA THR A 34 9.02 -9.63 -3.91
C THR A 34 8.03 -10.49 -4.67
N GLY A 35 6.88 -10.76 -4.09
CA GLY A 35 5.76 -11.43 -4.73
C GLY A 35 4.45 -10.74 -4.41
N PHE A 36 3.52 -10.80 -5.35
CA PHE A 36 2.14 -10.42 -5.12
C PHE A 36 1.21 -11.31 -5.94
N GLY A 37 -0.01 -11.48 -5.46
CA GLY A 37 -1.06 -12.20 -6.15
C GLY A 37 -2.37 -11.47 -5.98
N CYS A 38 -3.13 -11.36 -7.05
CA CYS A 38 -4.41 -10.67 -7.05
C CYS A 38 -5.53 -11.59 -7.53
N ALA A 39 -6.72 -11.35 -7.01
CA ALA A 39 -7.96 -11.97 -7.49
C ALA A 39 -9.00 -10.86 -7.69
N MET A 40 -9.85 -11.05 -8.69
CA MET A 40 -10.97 -10.17 -8.98
C MET A 40 -12.26 -10.99 -8.97
N THR A 41 -13.31 -10.44 -8.37
CA THR A 41 -14.67 -10.96 -8.45
C THR A 41 -15.64 -9.80 -8.62
N SER A 42 -16.83 -10.05 -9.14
CA SER A 42 -17.82 -9.00 -9.42
C SER A 42 -19.20 -9.42 -8.92
N ASP A 43 -20.01 -8.45 -8.52
CA ASP A 43 -21.46 -8.58 -8.37
C ASP A 43 -22.20 -7.69 -9.38
N ALA A 44 -23.53 -7.57 -9.29
CA ALA A 44 -24.32 -6.77 -10.23
C ALA A 44 -24.02 -5.26 -10.21
N ALA A 45 -23.33 -4.77 -9.18
CA ALA A 45 -23.09 -3.34 -8.95
C ALA A 45 -21.60 -2.98 -8.85
N ARG A 46 -20.72 -3.92 -8.50
CA ARG A 46 -19.32 -3.63 -8.13
C ARG A 46 -18.36 -4.74 -8.53
N ASP A 47 -17.15 -4.30 -8.85
CA ASP A 47 -15.96 -5.14 -8.96
C ASP A 47 -15.13 -5.06 -7.67
N TYR A 48 -14.60 -6.20 -7.25
CA TYR A 48 -13.75 -6.35 -6.08
C TYR A 48 -12.39 -6.87 -6.53
N LEU A 49 -11.39 -6.00 -6.50
CA LEU A 49 -10.00 -6.38 -6.71
C LEU A 49 -9.29 -6.47 -5.36
N VAL A 50 -8.73 -7.64 -5.05
CA VAL A 50 -7.94 -7.86 -3.83
C VAL A 50 -6.57 -8.38 -4.23
N CYS A 51 -5.52 -7.73 -3.73
CA CYS A 51 -4.14 -8.18 -3.87
C CYS A 51 -3.54 -8.50 -2.51
N ARG A 52 -2.73 -9.56 -2.46
CA ARG A 52 -1.86 -9.90 -1.32
C ARG A 52 -0.42 -9.76 -1.75
N TYR A 53 0.41 -9.30 -0.81
CA TYR A 53 1.81 -8.97 -1.02
C TYR A 53 2.68 -9.78 -0.05
N ALA A 54 3.79 -10.32 -0.55
CA ALA A 54 4.70 -11.17 0.21
C ALA A 54 6.17 -10.84 -0.11
N PRO A 55 7.03 -10.64 0.90
CA PRO A 55 6.69 -10.25 2.27
C PRO A 55 5.78 -9.02 2.34
N ALA A 56 5.01 -8.86 3.42
CA ALA A 56 4.13 -7.71 3.60
C ALA A 56 4.92 -6.41 3.77
N GLY A 57 4.36 -5.32 3.26
CA GLY A 57 4.90 -3.96 3.42
C GLY A 57 4.27 -3.22 4.59
N ASN A 58 4.43 -1.89 4.59
CA ASN A 58 3.90 -0.98 5.61
C ASN A 58 4.27 -1.36 7.05
N VAL A 59 5.47 -1.95 7.22
CA VAL A 59 6.01 -2.31 8.53
C VAL A 59 6.38 -1.02 9.28
N ILE A 60 5.82 -0.84 10.48
CA ILE A 60 6.07 0.32 11.33
C ILE A 60 7.58 0.55 11.50
N GLY A 61 8.02 1.81 11.35
CA GLY A 61 9.42 2.20 11.45
C GLY A 61 10.29 1.83 10.24
N ARG A 62 9.70 1.34 9.14
CA ARG A 62 10.40 1.05 7.89
C ARG A 62 9.94 1.98 6.76
N HIS A 63 10.87 2.28 5.84
CA HIS A 63 10.60 3.02 4.61
C HIS A 63 10.05 2.09 3.53
N ALA A 64 9.25 2.67 2.64
CA ALA A 64 8.77 1.97 1.46
C ALA A 64 9.86 1.81 0.39
N ILE A 65 10.81 2.75 0.30
CA ILE A 65 11.90 2.77 -0.70
C ILE A 65 13.28 2.72 -0.05
#